data_AF-A0A0J7KXZ4-F1
#
_entry.id   AF-A0A0J7KXZ4-F1
#
_cell.length_a   1.000
_cell.length_b   1.000
_cell.length_c   1.000
_cell.angle_alpha   90.00
_cell.angle_beta   90.00
_cell.angle_gamma   90.00
#
_symmetry.space_group_name_H-M   'P 1'
#
loop_
_entity.id
_entity.type
_entity.pdbx_description
1 polymer ?
#
loop_
_entity_poly.entity_id
_entity_poly.type
_entity_poly.pdbx_seq_one_letter_code
_entity_poly.pdbx_strand_id
1 'polypeptide(L)'
;MYNGIGLQTPRGSGTNGHVQRNWAIVRKNKDKVTYKTDDTKIDQLNKQPNKEILDHVRKRKVEVKCAELADILEDQGFTSEEINNKVESYRSLLMGSDIKPSMPQDEFGRVK
;
A
#
# COMPACT_ATOMS: atom_id res chain seq x y z
N MET A 1 -41.18 35.04 19.04
CA MET A 1 -39.95 34.24 18.81
C MET A 1 -40.26 32.77 19.05
N TYR A 2 -39.91 31.89 18.10
CA TYR A 2 -40.14 30.44 18.20
C TYR A 2 -38.86 29.72 17.80
N ASN A 3 -38.42 28.72 18.58
CA ASN A 3 -37.12 28.05 18.41
C ASN A 3 -35.92 29.01 18.31
N GLY A 4 -35.97 30.15 18.99
CA GLY A 4 -34.93 31.17 18.93
C GLY A 4 -34.82 31.92 17.59
N ILE A 5 -35.82 31.80 16.71
CA ILE A 5 -35.81 32.38 15.36
C ILE A 5 -37.00 33.35 15.21
N GLY A 6 -36.80 34.44 14.46
CA GLY A 6 -37.82 35.43 14.14
C GLY A 6 -37.88 36.64 15.09
N LEU A 7 -38.90 37.48 14.93
CA LEU A 7 -39.11 38.67 15.75
C LEU A 7 -39.71 38.33 17.13
N GLN A 8 -39.40 39.15 18.13
CA GLN A 8 -40.02 39.06 19.45
C GLN A 8 -41.50 39.49 19.39
N THR A 9 -41.78 40.62 18.72
CA THR A 9 -43.13 41.12 18.42
C THR A 9 -43.17 41.70 17.00
N PRO A 10 -44.27 41.53 16.24
CA PRO A 10 -44.45 42.20 14.94
C PRO A 10 -44.78 43.70 15.08
N ARG A 11 -45.17 44.16 16.27
CA ARG A 11 -45.40 45.58 16.54
C ARG A 11 -44.08 46.36 16.40
N GLY A 12 -44.10 47.41 15.58
CA GLY A 12 -42.91 48.23 15.31
C GLY A 12 -42.01 47.72 14.18
N SER A 13 -42.25 46.53 13.61
CA SER A 13 -41.47 46.03 12.45
C SER A 13 -42.01 46.50 11.10
N GLY A 14 -43.19 47.13 11.06
CA GLY A 14 -43.84 47.56 9.82
C GLY A 14 -44.31 46.41 8.92
N THR A 15 -44.36 45.18 9.42
CA THR A 15 -44.74 43.98 8.67
C THR A 15 -45.64 43.07 9.51
N ASN A 16 -46.20 42.01 8.90
CA ASN A 16 -47.03 41.03 9.60
C ASN A 16 -46.24 40.05 10.51
N GLY A 17 -44.90 40.11 10.49
CA GLY A 17 -44.02 39.22 11.26
C GLY A 17 -43.98 37.77 10.78
N HIS A 18 -44.38 37.48 9.54
CA HIS A 18 -44.31 36.13 8.99
C HIS A 18 -42.86 35.69 8.76
N VAL A 19 -42.48 34.52 9.30
CA VAL A 19 -41.12 33.98 9.22
C VAL A 19 -41.15 32.70 8.41
N GLN A 20 -40.35 32.65 7.34
CA GLN A 20 -40.18 31.46 6.50
C GLN A 20 -38.78 30.88 6.69
N ARG A 21 -38.66 29.57 6.53
CA ARG A 21 -37.35 28.92 6.50
C ARG A 21 -36.63 29.23 5.20
N ASN A 22 -35.31 29.39 5.25
CA ASN A 22 -34.47 29.43 4.06
C ASN A 22 -34.43 28.03 3.41
N TRP A 23 -34.71 27.93 2.11
CA TRP A 23 -34.61 26.69 1.33
C TRP A 23 -33.20 26.46 0.76
N ALA A 24 -32.43 27.51 0.53
CA ALA A 24 -31.08 27.43 -0.03
C ALA A 24 -30.00 27.09 1.01
N ILE A 25 -30.36 27.01 2.30
CA ILE A 25 -29.41 26.69 3.36
C ILE A 25 -29.02 25.20 3.32
N VAL A 26 -27.77 24.92 2.94
CA VAL A 26 -27.21 23.57 3.03
C VAL A 26 -26.90 23.27 4.49
N ARG A 27 -27.68 22.37 5.10
CA ARG A 27 -27.39 21.89 6.46
C ARG A 27 -26.14 21.03 6.42
N LYS A 28 -25.08 21.46 7.12
CA LYS A 28 -23.95 20.58 7.40
C LYS A 28 -24.46 19.45 8.28
N ASN A 29 -24.56 18.24 7.73
CA ASN A 29 -24.74 17.05 8.56
C ASN A 29 -23.51 17.00 9.46
N LYS A 30 -23.71 16.95 10.78
CA LYS A 30 -22.62 16.56 11.67
C LYS A 30 -22.21 15.17 11.22
N ASP A 31 -20.93 14.96 10.94
CA ASP A 31 -20.40 13.64 10.65
C ASP A 31 -20.80 12.73 11.81
N LYS A 32 -21.80 11.87 11.59
CA LYS A 32 -22.06 10.76 12.51
C LYS A 32 -20.84 9.88 12.37
N VAL A 33 -19.90 10.02 13.32
CA VAL A 33 -18.81 9.07 13.52
C VAL A 33 -19.47 7.73 13.81
N THR A 34 -19.63 6.95 12.75
CA THR A 34 -20.11 5.58 12.85
C THR A 34 -18.88 4.79 13.19
N TYR A 35 -18.74 4.39 14.47
CA TYR A 35 -17.76 3.38 14.85
C TYR A 35 -18.17 2.07 14.18
N LYS A 36 -17.75 1.90 12.92
CA LYS A 36 -17.76 0.59 12.26
C LYS A 36 -16.71 -0.22 13.01
N THR A 37 -17.13 -1.27 13.72
CA THR A 37 -16.19 -2.27 14.24
C THR A 37 -15.34 -2.77 13.09
N ASP A 38 -14.03 -2.78 13.28
CA ASP A 38 -12.99 -3.08 12.29
C ASP A 38 -12.98 -4.54 11.81
N ASP A 39 -14.11 -5.26 11.87
CA ASP A 39 -14.21 -6.69 11.52
C ASP A 39 -13.88 -6.93 10.04
N THR A 40 -14.14 -5.95 9.17
CA THR A 40 -13.83 -6.04 7.72
C THR A 40 -12.37 -5.78 7.37
N LYS A 41 -11.56 -5.25 8.30
CA LYS A 41 -10.13 -5.02 8.08
C LYS A 41 -9.29 -6.25 8.39
N ILE A 42 -9.80 -7.16 9.21
CA ILE A 42 -9.09 -8.39 9.59
C ILE A 42 -8.92 -9.32 8.38
N ASP A 43 -9.94 -9.43 7.52
CA ASP A 43 -9.87 -10.25 6.30
C ASP A 43 -8.89 -9.69 5.25
N GLN A 44 -8.64 -8.37 5.24
CA GLN A 44 -7.68 -7.77 4.32
C GLN A 44 -6.22 -8.08 4.69
N LEU A 45 -5.95 -8.41 5.97
CA LEU A 45 -4.60 -8.76 6.46
C LEU A 45 -4.17 -10.19 6.07
N ASN A 46 -5.11 -11.04 5.61
CA ASN A 46 -4.86 -12.46 5.29
C ASN A 46 -4.74 -12.76 3.78
N LYS A 47 -4.59 -11.75 2.92
CA LYS A 47 -4.33 -12.00 1.50
C LYS A 47 -2.94 -12.60 1.33
N GLN A 48 -2.87 -13.78 0.72
CA GLN A 48 -1.59 -14.40 0.37
C GLN A 48 -0.83 -13.50 -0.62
N PRO A 49 0.51 -13.46 -0.55
CA PRO A 49 1.29 -12.70 -1.50
C PRO A 49 1.14 -13.24 -2.92
N ASN A 50 1.21 -12.34 -3.91
CA ASN A 50 1.11 -12.73 -5.31
C ASN A 50 2.34 -13.57 -5.71
N LYS A 51 2.09 -14.76 -6.26
CA LYS A 51 3.12 -15.69 -6.73
C LYS A 51 4.05 -15.07 -7.76
N GLU A 52 3.53 -14.24 -8.66
CA GLU A 52 4.33 -13.55 -9.68
C GLU A 52 5.38 -12.61 -9.06
N ILE A 53 5.00 -11.92 -7.98
CA ILE A 53 5.91 -11.03 -7.24
C ILE A 53 6.99 -11.85 -6.55
N LEU A 54 6.62 -12.97 -5.92
CA LEU A 54 7.58 -13.87 -5.26
C LEU A 54 8.59 -14.45 -6.26
N ASP A 55 8.12 -14.90 -7.43
CA ASP A 55 8.98 -15.41 -8.50
C ASP A 55 9.92 -14.34 -9.04
N HIS A 56 9.42 -13.12 -9.22
CA HIS A 56 10.25 -12.00 -9.66
C HIS A 56 11.33 -11.66 -8.63
N VAL A 57 11.00 -11.64 -7.33
CA VAL A 57 11.97 -11.42 -6.26
C VAL A 57 13.02 -12.52 -6.22
N ARG A 58 12.63 -13.79 -6.42
CA ARG A 58 13.56 -14.93 -6.49
C ARG A 58 14.52 -14.78 -7.67
N LYS A 59 14.01 -14.51 -8.88
CA LYS A 59 14.82 -14.28 -10.09
C LYS A 59 15.76 -13.09 -9.92
N ARG A 60 15.27 -11.97 -9.37
CA ARG A 60 16.08 -10.79 -9.11
C ARG A 60 17.26 -11.10 -8.17
N LYS A 61 17.05 -11.90 -7.12
CA LYS A 61 18.15 -12.30 -6.22
C LYS A 61 19.22 -13.11 -6.94
N VAL A 62 18.85 -13.96 -7.89
CA VAL A 62 19.83 -14.71 -8.72
C VAL A 62 20.66 -13.75 -9.56
N GLU A 63 20.00 -12.84 -10.29
CA GLU A 63 20.69 -11.89 -11.18
C GLU A 63 21.58 -10.92 -10.40
N VAL A 64 21.16 -10.46 -9.21
CA VAL A 64 22.00 -9.61 -8.35
C VAL A 64 23.30 -10.33 -7.98
N LYS A 65 23.24 -11.60 -7.56
CA LYS A 65 24.44 -12.38 -7.26
C LYS A 65 25.33 -12.63 -8.48
N CYS A 66 24.71 -12.79 -9.66
CA CYS A 66 25.45 -12.95 -10.91
C CYS A 66 26.19 -11.66 -11.29
N ALA A 67 25.56 -10.49 -11.10
CA ALA A 67 26.20 -9.20 -11.29
C ALA A 67 27.35 -8.97 -10.30
N GLU A 68 27.13 -9.26 -9.01
CA GLU A 68 28.20 -9.19 -7.99
C GLU A 68 29.41 -10.06 -8.35
N LEU A 69 29.16 -11.28 -8.86
CA LEU A 69 30.25 -12.16 -9.32
C LEU A 69 30.96 -11.60 -10.55
N ALA A 70 30.23 -11.00 -11.50
CA ALA A 70 30.80 -10.37 -12.67
C ALA A 70 31.75 -9.23 -12.26
N ASP A 71 31.29 -8.32 -11.39
CA ASP A 71 32.09 -7.19 -10.88
C ASP A 71 33.40 -7.68 -10.23
N ILE A 72 33.33 -8.74 -9.40
CA ILE A 72 34.52 -9.33 -8.75
C ILE A 72 35.51 -9.89 -9.79
N LEU A 73 35.01 -10.54 -10.84
CA LEU A 73 35.88 -11.12 -11.87
C LEU A 73 36.48 -10.04 -12.80
N GLU A 74 35.76 -8.96 -13.05
CA GLU A 74 36.27 -7.78 -13.75
C GLU A 74 37.40 -7.12 -12.97
N ASP A 75 37.21 -6.91 -11.65
CA ASP A 75 38.24 -6.37 -10.76
C ASP A 75 39.50 -7.25 -10.69
N GLN A 76 39.33 -8.56 -10.85
CA GLN A 76 40.43 -9.54 -10.91
C GLN A 76 41.14 -9.58 -12.28
N GLY A 77 40.62 -8.88 -13.29
CA GLY A 77 41.21 -8.79 -14.62
C GLY A 77 40.96 -10.00 -15.51
N PHE A 78 39.89 -10.78 -15.27
CA PHE A 78 39.50 -11.86 -16.18
C PHE A 78 39.03 -11.31 -17.53
N THR A 79 39.14 -12.13 -18.58
CA THR A 79 38.63 -11.77 -19.90
C THR A 79 37.10 -11.88 -19.95
N SER A 80 36.45 -11.08 -20.80
CA SER A 80 34.98 -11.05 -20.91
C SER A 80 34.35 -12.42 -21.22
N GLU A 81 35.04 -13.27 -21.98
CA GLU A 81 34.58 -14.64 -22.28
C GLU A 81 34.62 -15.55 -21.05
N GLU A 82 35.69 -15.47 -20.25
CA GLU A 82 35.83 -16.25 -19.01
C GLU A 82 34.80 -15.80 -17.97
N ILE A 83 34.53 -14.50 -17.89
CA ILE A 83 33.51 -13.93 -17.01
C ILE A 83 32.13 -14.47 -17.39
N ASN A 84 31.75 -14.39 -18.67
CA ASN A 84 30.46 -14.90 -19.13
C ASN A 84 30.28 -16.39 -18.84
N ASN A 85 31.30 -17.21 -19.10
CA ASN A 85 31.24 -18.65 -18.83
C ASN A 85 31.07 -18.95 -17.33
N LYS A 86 31.82 -18.25 -16.47
CA LYS A 86 31.71 -18.40 -15.00
C LYS A 86 30.36 -17.94 -14.50
N VAL A 87 29.87 -16.78 -14.95
CA VAL A 87 28.57 -16.23 -14.56
C VAL A 87 27.42 -17.13 -15.02
N GLU A 88 27.48 -17.71 -16.23
CA GLU A 88 26.44 -18.63 -16.70
C GLU A 88 26.40 -19.95 -15.90
N SER A 89 27.58 -20.48 -15.56
CA SER A 89 27.67 -21.65 -14.69
C SER A 89 27.11 -21.36 -13.29
N TYR A 90 27.37 -20.16 -12.77
CA TYR A 90 26.87 -19.70 -11.49
C TYR A 90 25.36 -19.44 -11.50
N ARG A 91 24.82 -18.85 -12.58
CA ARG A 91 23.38 -18.67 -12.80
C ARG A 91 22.66 -20.01 -12.77
N SER A 92 23.18 -21.00 -13.50
CA SER A 92 22.62 -22.36 -13.53
C SER A 92 22.62 -23.02 -12.15
N LEU A 93 23.69 -22.85 -11.38
CA LEU A 93 23.80 -23.35 -10.00
C LEU A 93 22.78 -22.68 -9.06
N LEU A 94 22.63 -21.36 -9.15
CA LEU A 94 21.71 -20.57 -8.32
C LEU A 94 20.24 -20.74 -8.70
N MET A 95 19.95 -21.13 -9.94
CA MET A 95 18.60 -21.49 -10.35
C MET A 95 18.14 -22.84 -9.78
N GLY A 96 19.06 -23.81 -9.66
CA GLY A 96 18.77 -25.15 -9.13
C GLY A 96 18.86 -25.26 -7.60
N SER A 97 19.62 -24.38 -6.96
CA SER A 97 19.66 -24.27 -5.50
C SER A 97 18.67 -23.21 -5.04
N ASP A 98 17.65 -23.60 -4.26
CA ASP A 98 16.76 -22.63 -3.62
C ASP A 98 17.61 -21.71 -2.73
N ILE A 99 17.86 -20.48 -3.21
CA ILE A 99 18.56 -19.46 -2.43
C ILE A 99 17.71 -19.21 -1.19
N LYS A 100 18.14 -19.78 -0.07
CA LYS A 100 17.47 -19.59 1.21
C LYS A 100 17.41 -18.09 1.49
N PRO A 101 16.22 -17.53 1.78
CA PRO A 101 16.12 -16.13 2.12
C PRO A 101 16.99 -15.85 3.36
N SER A 102 17.64 -14.68 3.39
CA SER A 102 18.46 -14.24 4.52
C SER A 102 17.71 -14.23 5.85
N MET A 103 16.38 -14.13 5.79
CA MET A 103 15.49 -14.24 6.94
C MET A 103 14.60 -15.47 6.74
N PRO A 104 14.32 -16.26 7.79
CA PRO A 104 13.35 -17.34 7.71
C PRO A 104 12.01 -16.76 7.29
N GLN A 105 11.51 -17.23 6.15
CA GLN A 105 10.21 -16.88 5.63
C GLN A 105 9.26 -18.06 5.83
N ASP A 106 8.01 -17.79 6.20
CA ASP A 106 6.97 -18.80 6.22
C ASP A 106 6.65 -19.29 4.80
N GLU A 107 5.82 -20.33 4.66
CA GLU A 107 5.33 -20.86 3.38
C GLU A 107 4.70 -19.80 2.45
N PHE A 108 4.34 -18.65 3.03
CA PHE A 108 3.76 -17.49 2.35
C PHE A 108 4.76 -16.34 2.15
N GLY A 109 6.08 -16.55 2.21
CA GLY A 109 7.08 -15.51 1.94
C GLY A 109 7.11 -14.34 2.95
N ARG A 110 6.37 -14.46 4.07
CA ARG A 110 6.36 -13.50 5.18
C ARG A 110 7.60 -13.72 6.03
N VAL A 111 8.31 -12.65 6.38
CA VAL A 111 9.44 -12.72 7.31
C VAL A 111 8.89 -13.03 8.69
N LYS A 112 9.41 -14.08 9.32
CA LYS A 112 9.06 -14.48 10.68
C LYS A 112 9.81 -13.65 11.72
#